data_AF-J9C4J4-F1
#
_entry.id   AF-J9C4J4-F1
#
_cell.length_a   1.000
_cell.length_b   1.000
_cell.length_c   1.000
_cell.angle_alpha   90.00
_cell.angle_beta   90.00
_cell.angle_gamma   90.00
#
_symmetry.space_group_name_H-M   'P 1'
#
loop_
_entity.id
_entity.type
_entity.pdbx_description
1 polymer ?
#
loop_
_entity_poly.entity_id
_entity_poly.type
_entity_poly.pdbx_seq_one_letter_code
_entity_poly.pdbx_strand_id
1 'polypeptide(L)' 'QMAHAAERFPIHTPMNKEEYYYRSIFEEYFPSESAALSVPSVPSVACSTAEALAWDEAFKNMNDPSGRAVAGVHQEAY' A
#
# COMPACT_ATOMS: atom_id res chain seq x y z
N GLN A 1 11.03 4.17 -9.07
CA GLN A 1 10.66 2.85 -8.51
C GLN A 1 9.45 2.25 -9.19
N MET A 2 8.36 3.00 -9.43
CA MET A 2 7.10 2.43 -9.94
C MET A 2 7.11 1.96 -11.41
N ALA A 3 8.01 2.47 -12.26
CA ALA A 3 7.99 2.19 -13.71
C ALA A 3 8.02 0.68 -14.06
N HIS A 4 8.67 -0.14 -13.25
CA HIS A 4 8.77 -1.60 -13.42
C HIS A 4 8.14 -2.37 -12.24
N ALA A 5 7.22 -1.75 -11.50
CA ALA A 5 6.62 -2.40 -10.33
C ALA A 5 5.86 -3.67 -10.68
N ALA A 6 5.11 -3.67 -11.80
CA ALA A 6 4.38 -4.85 -12.26
C ALA A 6 5.28 -5.98 -12.75
N GLU A 7 6.45 -5.65 -13.31
CA GLU A 7 7.44 -6.64 -13.74
C GLU A 7 8.12 -7.30 -12.53
N ARG A 8 8.45 -6.51 -11.50
CA ARG A 8 9.10 -7.01 -10.28
C ARG A 8 8.14 -7.72 -9.34
N PHE A 9 6.94 -7.18 -9.16
CA PHE A 9 5.93 -7.65 -8.22
C PHE A 9 4.63 -7.97 -8.97
N PRO A 10 4.58 -9.10 -9.71
CA PRO A 10 3.41 -9.45 -10.53
C PRO A 10 2.18 -9.84 -9.69
N ILE A 11 2.40 -10.42 -8.51
CA ILE A 11 1.34 -10.70 -7.54
C ILE A 11 1.19 -9.48 -6.64
N HIS A 12 -0.02 -8.95 -6.49
CA HIS A 12 -0.32 -7.79 -5.64
C HIS A 12 0.66 -6.62 -5.87
N THR A 13 0.67 -6.12 -7.11
CA THR A 13 1.57 -5.04 -7.52
C THR A 13 1.36 -3.80 -6.66
N PRO A 14 2.43 -3.23 -6.06
CA PRO A 14 2.35 -1.99 -5.31
C PRO A 14 1.79 -0.85 -6.17
N MET A 15 0.87 -0.07 -5.61
CA MET A 15 0.20 1.04 -6.29
C MET A 15 0.90 2.39 -6.08
N ASN A 16 1.72 2.50 -5.03
CA ASN A 16 2.49 3.71 -4.72
C ASN A 16 3.90 3.35 -4.20
N LYS A 17 4.72 4.38 -3.97
CA LYS A 17 6.11 4.21 -3.51
C LYS A 17 6.22 3.61 -2.11
N GLU A 18 5.25 3.90 -1.24
CA GLU A 18 5.23 3.39 0.13
C GLU A 18 4.93 1.88 0.16
N GLU A 19 3.91 1.43 -0.57
CA GLU A 19 3.63 0.00 -0.76
C GLU A 19 4.83 -0.72 -1.40
N TYR A 20 5.50 -0.07 -2.36
CA TYR A 20 6.69 -0.65 -3.01
C TYR A 20 7.82 -0.88 -2.00
N TYR A 21 8.00 0.06 -1.07
CA TYR A 21 8.98 -0.06 0.00
C TYR A 21 8.65 -1.21 0.94
N TYR A 22 7.40 -1.32 1.41
CA TYR A 22 6.95 -2.46 2.24
C TYR A 22 7.10 -3.79 1.54
N ARG A 23 6.69 -3.86 0.27
CA ARG A 23 6.79 -5.07 -0.53
C ARG A 23 8.24 -5.50 -0.75
N SER A 24 9.16 -4.55 -0.93
CA SER A 24 10.59 -4.84 -1.07
C SER A 24 11.16 -5.46 0.21
N ILE A 25 10.80 -4.93 1.38
CA ILE A 25 11.21 -5.49 2.69
C ILE A 25 10.60 -6.88 2.89
N PHE A 26 9.30 -7.03 2.60
CA PHE A 26 8.61 -8.32 2.73
C PHE A 26 9.27 -9.41 1.88
N GLU A 27 9.60 -9.12 0.61
CA GLU A 27 10.25 -10.07 -0.30
C GLU A 27 11.66 -10.45 0.15
N GLU A 28 12.39 -9.55 0.82
CA GLU A 28 13.73 -9.86 1.38
C GLU A 28 13.66 -10.96 2.45
N TYR A 29 12.59 -10.99 3.25
CA TYR A 29 12.39 -12.01 4.29
C TYR A 29 11.59 -13.22 3.81
N PHE A 30 10.66 -13.04 2.87
CA PHE A 30 9.72 -14.05 2.40
C PHE A 30 9.69 -14.15 0.86
N PRO A 31 10.75 -14.64 0.21
CA PRO A 31 10.91 -14.63 -1.25
C PRO A 31 10.13 -15.78 -1.93
N SER A 32 8.82 -15.85 -1.72
CA SER A 32 7.96 -16.86 -2.37
C SER A 32 6.62 -16.29 -2.81
N GLU A 33 6.10 -16.80 -3.93
CA GLU A 33 4.77 -16.43 -4.43
C GLU A 33 3.66 -16.78 -3.43
N SER A 34 3.78 -17.94 -2.76
CA SER A 34 2.84 -18.36 -1.72
C SER A 34 2.79 -17.39 -0.55
N ALA A 35 3.93 -16.81 -0.16
CA ALA A 35 3.97 -15.78 0.87
C ALA A 35 3.34 -14.47 0.39
N ALA A 36 3.58 -14.07 -0.87
CA ALA A 36 2.92 -12.88 -1.42
C ALA A 36 1.39 -13.04 -1.45
N LEU A 37 0.87 -14.22 -1.77
CA LEU A 37 -0.57 -14.52 -1.80
C LEU A 37 -1.22 -14.59 -0.40
N SER A 38 -0.44 -14.76 0.67
CA SER A 38 -0.99 -14.82 2.03
C SER A 38 -1.29 -13.45 2.62
N VAL A 39 -0.77 -12.37 2.01
CA VAL A 39 -0.99 -10.99 2.42
C VAL A 39 -2.02 -10.34 1.49
N PRO A 40 -3.25 -10.07 1.95
CA PRO A 40 -4.28 -9.46 1.12
C PRO A 40 -3.87 -8.05 0.68
N SER A 41 -3.97 -7.76 -0.62
CA SER A 41 -3.84 -6.41 -1.16
C SER A 41 -5.22 -5.78 -1.26
N VAL A 42 -5.67 -5.23 -0.14
CA VAL A 42 -6.94 -4.51 -0.03
C VAL A 42 -6.70 -3.10 0.52
N PRO A 43 -7.53 -2.11 0.16
CA PRO A 43 -7.42 -0.78 0.72
C PRO A 43 -7.53 -0.80 2.25
N SER A 44 -6.52 -0.26 2.91
CA SER A 44 -6.50 -0.08 4.36
C SER A 44 -5.53 1.03 4.75
N VAL A 45 -5.72 1.58 5.94
CA VAL A 45 -4.78 2.52 6.56
C VAL A 45 -4.34 1.93 7.89
N ALA A 46 -3.05 1.61 8.01
CA ALA A 46 -2.44 1.01 9.18
C ALA A 46 -3.22 -0.22 9.69
N CYS A 47 -3.81 -0.13 10.88
CA CYS A 47 -4.56 -1.21 11.54
C CYS A 47 -6.06 -1.21 11.20
N SER A 48 -6.50 -0.40 10.24
CA SER A 48 -7.90 -0.31 9.85
C SER A 48 -8.26 -1.37 8.82
N THR A 49 -9.57 -1.57 8.64
CA THR A 49 -10.12 -2.31 7.51
C THR A 49 -10.57 -1.34 6.41
N ALA A 50 -10.98 -1.88 5.26
CA ALA A 50 -11.50 -1.08 4.15
C ALA A 50 -12.75 -0.27 4.54
N GLU A 51 -13.51 -0.73 5.54
CA GLU A 51 -14.68 -0.03 6.07
C GLU A 51 -14.34 1.36 6.60
N ALA A 52 -13.14 1.56 7.17
CA ALA A 52 -12.73 2.87 7.69
C ALA A 52 -12.63 3.92 6.56
N LEU A 53 -12.18 3.51 5.37
CA LEU A 53 -12.13 4.38 4.19
C LEU A 53 -13.53 4.67 3.62
N ALA A 54 -14.52 3.83 3.92
CA ALA A 54 -15.89 4.01 3.47
C ALA A 54 -16.71 4.97 4.37
N TRP A 55 -16.20 5.35 5.55
CA TRP A 55 -16.91 6.25 6.47
C TRP A 55 -16.87 7.71 6.03
N ASP A 56 -15.89 8.09 5.22
CA ASP A 56 -15.70 9.46 4.74
C ASP A 56 -15.29 9.46 3.25
N GLU A 57 -16.13 10.07 2.40
CA GLU A 57 -15.90 10.17 0.95
C GLU A 57 -14.60 10.92 0.60
N ALA A 58 -14.13 11.85 1.45
CA ALA A 58 -12.85 12.52 1.26
C ALA A 58 -11.67 11.55 1.48
N PHE A 59 -11.79 10.64 2.45
CA PHE A 59 -10.76 9.63 2.75
C PHE A 59 -10.73 8.47 1.76
N LYS A 60 -11.87 8.13 1.18
CA LYS A 60 -12.01 7.06 0.19
C LYS A 60 -11.03 7.17 -0.98
N ASN A 61 -10.66 8.39 -1.36
CA ASN A 61 -9.74 8.66 -2.47
C ASN A 61 -8.31 9.01 -2.00
N MET A 62 -8.05 8.99 -0.68
CA MET A 62 -6.76 9.30 -0.07
C MET A 62 -6.12 8.01 0.46
N ASN A 63 -5.57 7.21 -0.44
CA ASN A 63 -4.90 5.96 -0.08
C ASN A 63 -3.45 6.21 0.32
N ASP A 64 -3.24 6.56 1.59
CA ASP A 64 -1.94 6.59 2.27
C ASP A 64 -1.87 5.40 3.25
N PRO A 65 -1.27 4.27 2.88
CA PRO A 65 -1.34 3.02 3.65
C PRO A 65 -0.85 3.16 5.09
N SER A 66 0.08 4.06 5.38
CA SER A 66 0.54 4.31 6.75
C SER A 66 -0.21 5.39 7.51
N GLY A 67 -0.93 6.28 6.81
CA GLY A 67 -1.51 7.49 7.38
C GLY A 67 -0.50 8.60 7.73
N ARG A 68 0.80 8.45 7.41
CA ARG A 68 1.86 9.40 7.78
C ARG A 68 2.00 10.61 6.86
N ALA A 69 1.44 10.59 5.65
CA ALA A 69 1.54 11.72 4.72
C ALA A 69 0.26 11.90 3.87
N VAL A 70 -0.88 11.86 4.54
CA VAL A 70 -2.20 12.18 3.96
C VAL A 70 -2.22 13.59 3.35
N ALA A 71 -2.52 13.66 2.05
CA ALA A 71 -2.67 14.91 1.30
C ALA A 71 -3.75 15.81 1.92
N GLY A 72 -3.48 17.12 2.02
CA GLY A 72 -4.41 18.07 2.63
C GLY A 72 -4.43 18.08 4.16
N VAL A 73 -3.79 17.11 4.83
CA VAL A 73 -3.56 17.10 6.29
C VAL A 73 -2.11 17.45 6.60
N HIS A 74 -1.16 16.81 5.91
CA HIS A 74 0.28 17.00 6.13
C HIS A 74 0.86 18.01 5.14
N GLN A 75 1.88 18.78 5.57
CA GLN A 75 2.52 19.79 4.72
C GLN A 75 3.29 19.18 3.55
N GLU A 76 3.87 17.99 3.76
CA GLU A 76 4.59 17.23 2.74
C GLU A 76 3.85 15.90 2.53
N ALA A 77 2.94 15.88 1.56
CA ALA A 77 2.37 14.65 1.02
C ALA A 77 3.17 14.24 -0.23
N TYR A 78 3.41 12.93 -0.40
CA TYR A 78 4.40 12.37 -1.34
C TYR A 78 4.24 12.74 -2.82
#